data_AF-W1Q0F4-F1
#
_entry.id   AF-W1Q0F4-F1
#
_cell.length_a   1.000
_cell.length_b   1.000
_cell.length_c   1.000
_cell.angle_alpha   90.00
_cell.angle_beta   90.00
_cell.angle_gamma   90.00
#
_symmetry.space_group_name_H-M   'P 1'
#
loop_
_entity.id
_entity.type
_entity.pdbx_description
1 polymer ?
#
loop_
_entity_poly.entity_id
_entity_poly.type
_entity_poly.pdbx_seq_one_letter_code
_entity_poly.pdbx_strand_id
1 'polypeptide(L)'
;MIMCRDKSKFFSRDRINDGFCDCTDGTDEPGTSACPEGKFYCRNVGGTPLLLFSSRVNDHICDCCDGSDEYDGKIICMNTCFKDDDVTRNTRKIISEAETHSFSKLNDKNTHLEELIQKFRGLKTVVLLEGFLVAVMAFLFFCRYARSRRRRRH
;
A
#
# COMPACT_ATOMS: atom_id res chain seq x y z
N MET A 1 46.70 18.93 4.68
CA MET A 1 45.92 19.56 5.76
C MET A 1 44.48 19.59 5.31
N ILE A 2 43.55 19.15 6.15
CA ILE A 2 42.11 19.00 5.85
C ILE A 2 41.36 19.92 6.82
N MET A 3 40.30 20.57 6.35
CA MET A 3 39.50 21.51 7.14
C MET A 3 38.25 20.78 7.66
N CYS A 4 37.86 21.02 8.91
CA CYS A 4 36.54 20.63 9.41
C CYS A 4 35.44 21.31 8.57
N ARG A 5 34.27 20.70 8.44
CA ARG A 5 33.19 21.22 7.58
C ARG A 5 32.62 22.54 8.13
N ASP A 6 32.59 22.70 9.45
CA ASP A 6 32.24 23.90 10.18
C ASP A 6 33.30 25.02 10.09
N LYS A 7 34.45 24.74 9.46
CA LYS A 7 35.60 25.64 9.31
C LYS A 7 36.25 26.04 10.63
N SER A 8 35.99 25.31 11.72
CA SER A 8 36.51 25.60 13.06
C SER A 8 38.03 25.45 13.13
N LYS A 9 38.57 24.36 12.58
CA LYS A 9 40.00 24.06 12.59
C LYS A 9 40.44 23.25 11.38
N PHE A 10 41.76 23.10 11.28
CA PHE A 10 42.41 22.22 10.33
C PHE A 10 43.12 21.07 11.06
N PHE A 11 43.13 19.90 10.45
CA PHE A 11 43.78 18.70 10.96
C PHE A 11 44.63 18.01 9.87
N SER A 12 45.50 17.10 10.29
CA SER A 12 46.35 16.29 9.41
C SER A 12 45.63 15.02 8.96
N ARG A 13 46.05 14.40 7.87
CA ARG A 13 45.29 13.29 7.25
C ARG A 13 45.25 12.04 8.14
N ASP A 14 46.24 11.89 9.00
CA ASP A 14 46.37 10.87 10.04
C ASP A 14 45.31 10.96 11.14
N ARG A 15 44.64 12.11 11.29
CA ARG A 15 43.52 12.32 12.23
C ARG A 15 42.15 11.93 11.67
N ILE A 16 42.10 11.25 10.53
CA ILE A 16 40.84 10.74 9.99
C ILE A 16 40.61 9.34 10.54
N ASN A 17 39.48 9.12 11.21
CA ASN A 17 39.12 7.85 11.81
C ASN A 17 40.21 7.33 12.76
N ASP A 18 40.85 8.24 13.51
CA ASP A 18 41.87 7.88 14.50
C ASP A 18 41.25 7.53 15.87
N GLY A 19 39.92 7.63 15.98
CA GLY A 19 39.17 7.34 17.21
C GLY A 19 39.18 8.50 18.20
N PHE A 20 39.60 9.69 17.80
CA PHE A 20 39.58 10.88 18.63
C PHE A 20 38.80 12.01 17.96
N CYS A 21 37.88 12.64 18.70
CA CYS A 21 37.06 13.71 18.14
C CYS A 21 37.82 15.04 18.11
N ASP A 22 38.36 15.36 16.94
CA ASP A 22 39.02 16.60 16.63
C ASP A 22 38.02 17.69 16.21
N CYS A 23 37.11 17.44 15.29
CA CYS A 23 36.17 18.46 14.82
C CYS A 23 34.88 18.47 15.65
N THR A 24 34.37 19.66 15.99
CA THR A 24 33.09 19.80 16.69
C THR A 24 31.89 19.28 15.90
N ASP A 25 32.01 19.23 14.57
CA ASP A 25 31.01 18.68 13.66
C ASP A 25 31.20 17.18 13.34
N GLY A 26 32.24 16.55 13.87
CA GLY A 26 32.60 15.15 13.66
C GLY A 26 33.03 14.77 12.24
N THR A 27 33.46 15.74 11.42
CA THR A 27 33.89 15.50 10.03
C THR A 27 35.12 14.58 9.94
N ASP A 28 35.95 14.58 10.96
CA ASP A 28 37.17 13.79 11.10
C ASP A 28 36.91 12.31 11.40
N GLU A 29 35.77 11.97 12.02
CA GLU A 29 35.45 10.61 12.49
C GLU A 29 34.18 10.01 11.83
N PRO A 30 34.07 9.95 10.48
CA PRO A 30 32.91 9.37 9.81
C PRO A 30 32.80 7.85 9.95
N GLY A 31 33.88 7.18 10.36
CA GLY A 31 34.01 5.73 10.46
C GLY A 31 34.11 5.20 11.88
N THR A 32 34.03 6.04 12.91
CA THR A 32 34.17 5.65 14.31
C THR A 32 33.06 6.25 15.18
N SER A 33 33.04 5.86 16.46
CA SER A 33 32.12 6.38 17.48
C SER A 33 32.65 7.58 18.27
N ALA A 34 33.79 8.16 17.89
CA ALA A 34 34.48 9.15 18.71
C ALA A 34 33.75 10.48 18.85
N CYS A 35 33.02 10.92 17.81
CA CYS A 35 32.33 12.21 17.81
C CYS A 35 30.83 12.08 18.11
N PRO A 36 30.27 12.85 19.06
CA PRO A 36 28.85 12.74 19.45
C PRO A 36 27.88 13.19 18.37
N GLU A 37 28.23 14.22 17.60
CA GLU A 37 27.44 14.72 16.46
C GLU A 37 27.77 14.01 15.15
N GLY A 38 28.71 13.05 15.20
CA GLY A 38 29.14 12.26 14.05
C GLY A 38 28.02 11.37 13.52
N LYS A 39 28.08 11.10 12.21
CA LYS A 39 27.18 10.17 11.55
C LYS A 39 27.97 9.15 10.75
N PHE A 40 27.61 7.89 10.93
CA PHE A 40 28.15 6.77 10.19
C PHE A 40 27.25 6.42 9.01
N TYR A 41 27.84 6.09 7.87
CA TYR A 41 27.11 5.76 6.65
C TYR A 41 27.22 4.27 6.34
N CYS A 42 26.13 3.53 6.57
CA CYS A 42 25.99 2.16 6.10
C CYS A 42 25.78 2.16 4.59
N ARG A 43 26.69 1.53 3.85
CA ARG A 43 26.55 1.41 2.39
C ARG A 43 25.42 0.46 2.02
N ASN A 44 25.23 -0.62 2.79
CA ASN A 44 24.16 -1.60 2.63
C ASN A 44 24.03 -2.08 1.17
N VAL A 45 25.13 -2.60 0.60
CA VAL A 45 25.14 -3.05 -0.80
C VAL A 45 24.09 -4.15 -0.99
N GLY A 46 23.14 -3.91 -1.89
CA GLY A 46 22.01 -4.83 -2.12
C GLY A 46 20.79 -4.58 -1.23
N GLY A 47 20.83 -3.55 -0.38
CA GLY A 47 19.71 -3.05 0.40
C GLY A 47 19.60 -1.53 0.32
N THR A 48 18.94 -0.92 1.32
CA THR A 48 18.78 0.54 1.40
C THR A 48 19.92 1.15 2.23
N PRO A 49 20.64 2.18 1.73
CA PRO A 49 21.67 2.86 2.52
C PRO A 49 21.07 3.54 3.75
N LEU A 50 21.82 3.56 4.85
CA LEU A 50 21.35 4.06 6.15
C LEU A 50 22.39 4.99 6.77
N LEU A 51 21.93 6.03 7.45
CA LEU A 51 22.77 6.92 8.27
C LEU A 51 22.47 6.63 9.73
N LEU A 52 23.52 6.29 10.49
CA LEU A 52 23.48 6.03 11.92
C LEU A 52 24.17 7.17 12.69
N PHE A 53 23.82 7.32 13.96
CA PHE A 53 24.62 8.13 14.88
C PHE A 53 25.94 7.40 15.16
N SER A 54 27.04 8.15 15.27
CA SER A 54 28.36 7.59 15.60
C SER A 54 28.35 6.77 16.89
N SER A 55 27.46 7.07 17.84
CA SER A 55 27.32 6.29 19.09
C SER A 55 26.96 4.81 18.88
N ARG A 56 26.49 4.42 17.68
CA ARG A 56 26.13 3.04 17.32
C ARG A 56 27.25 2.28 16.62
N VAL A 57 28.40 2.91 16.41
CA VAL A 57 29.54 2.25 15.79
C VAL A 57 30.31 1.51 16.87
N ASN A 58 30.44 0.18 16.72
CA ASN A 58 31.03 -0.73 17.70
C ASN A 58 30.37 -0.65 19.09
N ASP A 59 29.04 -0.57 19.15
CA ASP A 59 28.25 -0.65 20.39
C ASP A 59 27.76 -2.08 20.70
N HIS A 60 28.16 -3.04 19.88
CA HIS A 60 27.77 -4.44 19.90
C HIS A 60 26.31 -4.71 19.51
N ILE A 61 25.70 -3.82 18.73
CA ILE A 61 24.37 -3.99 18.15
C ILE A 61 24.50 -3.90 16.63
N CYS A 62 23.97 -4.88 15.90
CA CYS A 62 23.97 -4.85 14.45
C CYS A 62 22.84 -3.93 13.94
N ASP A 63 23.14 -2.66 13.67
CA ASP A 63 22.24 -1.68 13.09
C ASP A 63 22.31 -1.63 11.55
N CYS A 64 23.51 -1.76 10.96
CA CYS A 64 23.63 -1.86 9.51
C CYS A 64 23.27 -3.28 9.03
N CYS A 65 22.49 -3.42 7.94
CA CYS A 65 22.20 -4.75 7.38
C CYS A 65 23.43 -5.43 6.80
N ASP A 66 24.45 -4.68 6.40
CA ASP A 66 25.73 -5.24 5.94
C ASP A 66 26.71 -5.53 7.08
N GLY A 67 26.38 -5.15 8.32
CA GLY A 67 27.20 -5.31 9.51
C GLY A 67 28.43 -4.40 9.57
N SER A 68 28.50 -3.37 8.73
CA SER A 68 29.68 -2.49 8.62
C SER A 68 29.91 -1.56 9.82
N ASP A 69 28.92 -1.40 10.68
CA ASP A 69 28.97 -0.66 11.94
C ASP A 69 29.78 -1.37 13.04
N GLU A 70 29.91 -2.70 12.97
CA GLU A 70 30.54 -3.54 13.98
C GLU A 70 31.79 -4.23 13.43
N TYR A 71 32.88 -3.47 13.29
CA TYR A 71 34.11 -3.89 12.61
C TYR A 71 35.27 -4.25 13.56
N ASP A 72 35.11 -4.05 14.87
CA ASP A 72 36.17 -4.32 15.85
C ASP A 72 36.38 -5.82 16.18
N GLY A 73 35.51 -6.69 15.65
CA GLY A 73 35.60 -8.13 15.77
C GLY A 73 35.13 -8.70 17.10
N LYS A 74 34.54 -7.89 18.00
CA LYS A 74 33.96 -8.40 19.26
C LYS A 74 32.65 -9.14 19.04
N ILE A 75 31.87 -8.72 18.05
CA ILE A 75 30.70 -9.44 17.54
C ILE A 75 30.80 -9.62 16.03
N ILE A 76 30.02 -10.55 15.49
CA ILE A 76 29.99 -10.85 14.05
C ILE A 76 28.58 -10.56 13.54
N CYS A 77 28.42 -9.47 12.81
CA CYS A 77 27.17 -9.12 12.13
C CYS A 77 27.14 -9.76 10.74
N MET A 78 26.07 -10.53 10.46
CA MET A 78 25.88 -11.16 9.16
C MET A 78 25.20 -10.20 8.18
N ASN A 79 25.59 -10.25 6.90
CA ASN A 79 24.92 -9.47 5.87
C ASN A 79 23.49 -9.98 5.61
N THR A 80 22.49 -9.14 5.85
CA THR A 80 21.06 -9.40 5.65
C THR A 80 20.41 -8.49 4.62
N CYS A 81 21.17 -7.62 3.93
CA CYS A 81 20.62 -6.59 3.06
C CYS A 81 19.73 -7.13 1.92
N PHE A 82 19.98 -8.35 1.46
CA PHE A 82 19.19 -8.99 0.40
C PHE A 82 17.88 -9.62 0.89
N LYS A 83 17.64 -9.72 2.21
CA LYS A 83 16.43 -10.34 2.76
C LYS A 83 15.21 -9.41 2.70
N ASP A 84 15.41 -8.10 2.78
CA ASP A 84 14.31 -7.12 2.83
C ASP A 84 13.60 -6.92 1.48
N ASP A 85 14.30 -7.14 0.36
CA ASP A 85 13.71 -7.09 -0.98
C ASP A 85 12.74 -8.23 -1.25
N ASP A 86 12.99 -9.43 -0.70
CA ASP A 86 12.08 -10.57 -0.89
C ASP A 86 10.80 -10.41 -0.07
N VAL A 87 10.92 -9.91 1.18
CA VAL A 87 9.76 -9.63 2.03
C VAL A 87 8.94 -8.48 1.46
N THR A 88 9.56 -7.39 1.01
CA THR A 88 8.82 -6.24 0.44
C THR A 88 8.19 -6.59 -0.91
N ARG A 89 8.86 -7.39 -1.76
CA ARG A 89 8.29 -7.88 -3.03
C ARG A 89 7.12 -8.83 -2.77
N ASN A 90 7.26 -9.80 -1.86
CA ASN A 90 6.16 -10.69 -1.50
C ASN A 90 5.01 -9.92 -0.85
N THR A 91 5.30 -8.95 0.02
CA THR A 91 4.25 -8.14 0.66
C THR A 91 3.52 -7.28 -0.36
N ARG A 92 4.22 -6.61 -1.29
CA ARG A 92 3.60 -5.87 -2.40
C ARG A 92 2.80 -6.79 -3.31
N LYS A 93 3.30 -7.98 -3.60
CA LYS A 93 2.59 -8.98 -4.42
C LYS A 93 1.31 -9.44 -3.71
N ILE A 94 1.39 -9.80 -2.44
CA ILE A 94 0.25 -10.18 -1.59
C ILE A 94 -0.77 -9.03 -1.49
N ILE A 95 -0.33 -7.78 -1.31
CA ILE A 95 -1.22 -6.61 -1.26
C ILE A 95 -1.89 -6.39 -2.62
N SER A 96 -1.15 -6.49 -3.73
CA SER A 96 -1.72 -6.35 -5.08
C SER A 96 -2.72 -7.47 -5.43
N GLU A 97 -2.49 -8.69 -4.93
CA GLU A 97 -3.42 -9.82 -5.05
C GLU A 97 -4.64 -9.66 -4.12
N ALA A 98 -4.47 -9.07 -2.93
CA ALA A 98 -5.57 -8.80 -2.00
C ALA A 98 -6.51 -7.67 -2.46
N GLU A 99 -5.97 -6.62 -3.10
CA GLU A 99 -6.76 -5.51 -3.66
C GLU A 99 -7.59 -5.94 -4.87
N THR A 100 -7.04 -6.78 -5.75
CA THR A 100 -7.75 -7.33 -6.92
C THR A 100 -8.90 -8.27 -6.52
N HIS A 101 -8.73 -9.06 -5.47
CA HIS A 101 -9.80 -9.90 -4.91
C HIS A 101 -10.92 -9.11 -4.20
N SER A 102 -10.60 -7.94 -3.63
CA SER A 102 -11.58 -7.12 -2.91
C SER A 102 -12.51 -6.35 -3.86
N PHE A 103 -11.97 -5.86 -4.98
CA PHE A 103 -12.77 -5.20 -6.02
C PHE A 103 -13.66 -6.18 -6.80
N SER A 104 -13.16 -7.39 -7.10
CA SER A 104 -13.95 -8.42 -7.81
C SER A 104 -15.17 -8.87 -7.01
N LYS A 105 -15.04 -9.01 -5.69
CA LYS A 105 -16.15 -9.40 -4.79
C LYS A 105 -17.22 -8.32 -4.64
N LEU A 106 -16.85 -7.04 -4.74
CA LEU A 106 -17.82 -5.93 -4.73
C LEU A 106 -18.59 -5.86 -6.05
N ASN A 107 -17.90 -6.11 -7.17
CA ASN A 107 -18.49 -6.10 -8.51
C ASN A 107 -19.47 -7.28 -8.73
N ASP A 108 -19.16 -8.46 -8.17
CA ASP A 108 -20.00 -9.66 -8.26
C ASP A 108 -21.33 -9.54 -7.48
N LYS A 109 -21.34 -8.83 -6.33
CA LYS A 109 -22.57 -8.56 -5.58
C LYS A 109 -23.46 -7.51 -6.25
N ASN A 110 -22.85 -6.47 -6.82
CA ASN A 110 -23.60 -5.43 -7.52
C ASN A 110 -24.29 -5.98 -8.77
N THR A 111 -23.63 -6.86 -9.53
CA THR A 111 -24.21 -7.47 -10.73
C THR A 111 -25.41 -8.38 -10.44
N HIS A 112 -25.35 -9.20 -9.38
CA HIS A 112 -26.48 -10.07 -9.00
C HIS A 112 -27.71 -9.29 -8.50
N LEU A 113 -27.51 -8.16 -7.81
CA LEU A 113 -28.61 -7.31 -7.34
C LEU A 113 -29.31 -6.59 -8.52
N GLU A 114 -28.52 -6.08 -9.48
CA GLU A 114 -29.05 -5.46 -10.70
C GLU A 114 -29.86 -6.47 -11.54
N GLU A 115 -29.40 -7.73 -11.63
CA GLU A 115 -30.13 -8.78 -12.35
C GLU A 115 -31.52 -9.07 -11.73
N LEU A 116 -31.61 -9.09 -10.39
CA LEU A 116 -32.88 -9.26 -9.68
C LEU A 116 -33.82 -8.08 -9.91
N ILE A 117 -33.32 -6.84 -9.86
CA ILE A 117 -34.11 -5.63 -10.10
C ILE A 117 -34.70 -5.63 -11.51
N GLN A 118 -33.92 -6.06 -12.51
CA GLN A 118 -34.38 -6.15 -13.89
C GLN A 118 -35.50 -7.18 -14.08
N LYS A 119 -35.40 -8.36 -13.43
CA LYS A 119 -36.46 -9.38 -13.46
C LYS A 119 -37.76 -8.89 -12.82
N PHE A 120 -37.69 -8.21 -11.68
CA PHE A 120 -38.88 -7.66 -11.01
C PHE A 120 -39.58 -6.57 -11.84
N ARG A 121 -38.83 -5.74 -12.58
CA ARG A 121 -39.40 -4.74 -13.49
C ARG A 121 -40.17 -5.40 -14.65
N GLY A 122 -39.61 -6.44 -15.26
CA GLY A 122 -40.28 -7.20 -16.32
C GLY A 122 -41.60 -7.81 -15.86
N LEU A 123 -41.61 -8.44 -14.68
CA LEU A 123 -42.82 -9.08 -14.15
C LEU A 123 -43.96 -8.08 -13.89
N LYS A 124 -43.65 -6.87 -13.37
CA LYS A 124 -44.66 -5.82 -13.19
C LYS A 124 -45.31 -5.37 -14.50
N THR A 125 -44.55 -5.27 -15.59
CA THR A 125 -45.09 -4.85 -16.90
C THR A 125 -46.05 -5.89 -17.49
N VAL A 126 -45.74 -7.18 -17.32
CA VAL A 126 -46.60 -8.28 -17.79
C VAL A 126 -47.95 -8.28 -17.05
N VAL A 127 -47.94 -8.13 -15.73
CA VAL A 127 -49.17 -8.11 -14.92
C VAL A 127 -50.08 -6.92 -15.28
N LEU A 128 -49.49 -5.74 -15.54
CA LEU A 128 -50.26 -4.56 -15.97
C LEU A 128 -50.89 -4.74 -17.36
N LEU A 129 -50.18 -5.36 -18.30
CA LEU A 129 -50.68 -5.63 -19.65
C LEU A 129 -51.82 -6.66 -19.64
N GLU A 130 -51.66 -7.77 -18.92
CA GLU A 130 -52.72 -8.77 -18.81
C GLU A 130 -53.98 -8.19 -18.15
N GLY A 131 -53.82 -7.42 -17.07
CA GLY A 131 -54.94 -6.73 -16.43
C GLY A 131 -55.67 -5.77 -17.37
N PHE A 132 -54.94 -5.03 -18.20
CA PHE A 132 -55.53 -4.13 -19.19
C PHE A 132 -56.32 -4.88 -20.27
N LEU A 133 -55.79 -5.98 -20.80
CA LEU A 133 -56.47 -6.80 -21.81
C LEU A 133 -57.77 -7.41 -21.28
N VAL A 134 -57.76 -7.91 -20.03
CA VAL A 134 -58.96 -8.44 -19.38
C VAL A 134 -60.02 -7.35 -19.21
N ALA A 135 -59.61 -6.13 -18.80
CA ALA A 135 -60.52 -5.00 -18.66
C ALA A 135 -61.16 -4.58 -19.99
N VAL A 136 -60.38 -4.54 -21.08
CA VAL A 136 -60.89 -4.23 -22.43
C VAL A 136 -61.88 -5.30 -22.88
N MET A 137 -61.56 -6.59 -22.70
CA MET A 137 -62.47 -7.68 -23.06
C MET A 137 -63.78 -7.64 -22.27
N ALA A 138 -63.72 -7.36 -20.97
CA ALA A 138 -64.89 -7.17 -20.12
C ALA A 138 -65.74 -5.96 -20.57
N PHE A 139 -65.10 -4.85 -20.93
CA PHE A 139 -65.79 -3.66 -21.44
C PHE A 139 -66.48 -3.93 -22.78
N LEU A 140 -65.79 -4.58 -23.72
CA LEU A 140 -66.38 -4.98 -25.01
C LEU A 140 -67.58 -5.91 -24.80
N PHE A 141 -67.46 -6.89 -23.90
CA PHE A 141 -68.56 -7.78 -23.54
C PHE A 141 -69.74 -7.01 -22.95
N PHE A 142 -69.49 -6.08 -22.02
CA PHE A 142 -70.52 -5.21 -21.45
C PHE A 142 -71.19 -4.32 -22.51
N CYS A 143 -70.43 -3.74 -23.44
CA CYS A 143 -70.99 -2.97 -24.55
C CYS A 143 -71.83 -3.84 -25.51
N ARG A 144 -71.39 -5.06 -25.83
CA ARG A 144 -72.18 -6.01 -26.63
C ARG A 144 -73.45 -6.45 -25.90
N TYR A 145 -73.35 -6.71 -24.61
CA TYR A 145 -74.49 -7.04 -23.76
C TYR A 145 -75.49 -5.89 -23.70
N ALA A 146 -75.03 -4.65 -23.47
CA ALA A 146 -75.87 -3.45 -23.47
C ALA A 146 -76.53 -3.19 -24.83
N ARG A 147 -75.80 -3.37 -25.96
CA ARG A 147 -76.35 -3.25 -27.33
C ARG A 147 -77.38 -4.34 -27.63
N SER A 148 -77.13 -5.59 -27.23
CA SER A 148 -78.07 -6.71 -27.37
C SER A 148 -79.36 -6.44 -26.58
N ARG A 149 -79.23 -5.92 -25.36
CA ARG A 149 -80.37 -5.57 -24.51
C ARG A 149 -81.17 -4.36 -25.04
N ARG A 150 -80.52 -3.38 -25.68
CA ARG A 150 -81.19 -2.28 -26.41
C ARG A 150 -81.93 -2.74 -27.67
N ARG A 151 -81.37 -3.69 -28.44
CA ARG A 151 -82.05 -4.29 -29.61
C ARG A 151 -83.31 -5.10 -29.27
N ARG A 152 -83.43 -5.62 -28.04
CA ARG A 152 -84.65 -6.30 -27.56
C ARG A 152 -85.75 -5.35 -27.05
N ARG A 153 -85.53 -4.04 -27.07
CA ARG A 153 -86.46 -3.00 -26.55
C ARG A 153 -87.05 -2.10 -27.66
N HIS A 154 -86.88 -2.45 -28.92
CA HIS A 154 -87.42 -1.75 -30.08
C HIS A 154 -88.03 -2.77 -31.05
#